data_AF-A0A9X8VHB3-F1
#
_entry.id   AF-A0A9X8VHB3-F1
#
_cell.length_a   1.000
_cell.length_b   1.000
_cell.length_c   1.000
_cell.angle_alpha   90.00
_cell.angle_beta   90.00
_cell.angle_gamma   90.00
#
_symmetry.space_group_name_H-M   'P 1'
#
loop_
_entity.id
_entity.type
_entity.pdbx_description
1 polymer ?
#
loop_
_entity_poly.entity_id
_entity_poly.type
_entity_poly.pdbx_seq_one_letter_code
_entity_poly.pdbx_strand_id
1 'polypeptide(L)'
;MSNSLTYCDLPAEISQWPGLPLSLSGDEVMPLDYRAGNTGWLLYGRKLDKARITQFQRKLGAAMVIVTAWGVDDYQVVRLAGTLTPRAKLLAAESGLDVAPLGKIPHLRTPGLLVMDMDSTAIEIECIDEIAKLAVVGEQVAEVTERAMRGELDFTAS
;
A
#
# COMPACT_ATOMS: atom_id res chain seq x y z
N MET A 1 -7.04 -35.63 7.87
CA MET A 1 -8.06 -34.80 8.54
C MET A 1 -8.27 -33.57 7.69
N SER A 2 -9.44 -33.44 7.06
CA SER A 2 -9.76 -32.30 6.19
C SER A 2 -10.06 -31.10 7.07
N ASN A 3 -9.04 -30.32 7.44
CA ASN A 3 -9.22 -29.04 8.12
C ASN A 3 -9.67 -28.00 7.09
N SER A 4 -10.95 -28.06 6.73
CA SER A 4 -11.60 -26.95 6.04
C SER A 4 -11.81 -25.83 7.06
N LEU A 5 -10.86 -24.89 7.12
CA LEU A 5 -11.07 -23.60 7.78
C LEU A 5 -12.08 -22.84 6.93
N THR A 6 -13.27 -22.55 7.48
CA THR A 6 -14.21 -21.66 6.80
C THR A 6 -13.84 -20.22 7.09
N TYR A 7 -14.22 -19.29 6.22
CA TYR A 7 -13.94 -17.87 6.43
C TYR A 7 -14.41 -17.39 7.81
N CYS A 8 -15.53 -17.90 8.33
CA CYS A 8 -16.08 -17.56 9.65
C CYS A 8 -15.13 -17.86 10.81
N ASP A 9 -14.25 -18.86 10.67
CA ASP A 9 -13.37 -19.34 11.73
C ASP A 9 -12.11 -18.48 11.91
N LEU A 10 -11.83 -17.57 10.96
CA LEU A 10 -10.65 -16.71 11.01
C LEU A 10 -10.87 -15.45 11.86
N PRO A 11 -9.85 -15.02 12.65
CA PRO A 11 -9.88 -13.75 13.38
C PRO A 11 -10.18 -12.55 12.48
N ALA A 12 -10.72 -11.48 13.07
CA ALA A 12 -10.93 -10.21 12.35
C ALA A 12 -9.60 -9.57 11.92
N GLU A 13 -8.58 -9.68 12.77
CA GLU A 13 -7.22 -9.19 12.49
C GLU A 13 -6.47 -10.21 11.62
N ILE A 14 -6.01 -9.74 10.45
CA ILE A 14 -5.43 -10.61 9.42
C ILE A 14 -4.02 -11.09 9.80
N SER A 15 -3.28 -10.28 10.56
CA SER A 15 -1.97 -10.66 11.14
C SER A 15 -2.01 -11.93 11.99
N GLN A 16 -3.19 -12.30 12.51
CA GLN A 16 -3.39 -13.45 13.40
C GLN A 16 -3.87 -14.71 12.66
N TRP A 17 -3.97 -14.68 11.33
CA TRP A 17 -4.50 -15.82 10.57
C TRP A 17 -3.55 -17.02 10.59
N PRO A 18 -4.00 -18.20 11.04
CA PRO A 18 -3.17 -19.39 11.05
C PRO A 18 -3.01 -20.00 9.65
N GLY A 19 -1.91 -20.71 9.41
CA GLY A 19 -1.79 -21.62 8.26
C GLY A 19 -1.68 -20.95 6.89
N LEU A 20 -1.17 -19.71 6.82
CA LEU A 20 -0.81 -19.06 5.55
C LEU A 20 0.25 -19.91 4.78
N PRO A 21 0.17 -20.02 3.44
CA PRO A 21 -0.67 -19.23 2.54
C PRO A 21 -2.11 -19.76 2.38
N LEU A 22 -3.06 -18.84 2.21
CA LEU A 22 -4.49 -19.12 2.05
C LEU A 22 -5.02 -18.53 0.73
N SER A 23 -5.80 -19.30 -0.02
CA SER A 23 -6.64 -18.79 -1.11
C SER A 23 -7.93 -18.24 -0.55
N LEU A 24 -8.36 -17.07 -1.02
CA LEU A 24 -9.62 -16.43 -0.69
C LEU A 24 -10.43 -16.24 -1.98
N SER A 25 -11.58 -16.91 -2.04
CA SER A 25 -12.48 -16.88 -3.20
C SER A 25 -13.93 -16.79 -2.70
N GLY A 26 -14.47 -15.56 -2.65
CA GLY A 26 -15.76 -15.33 -2.02
C GLY A 26 -15.68 -15.57 -0.51
N ASP A 27 -16.47 -16.52 -0.01
CA ASP A 27 -16.51 -16.89 1.41
C ASP A 27 -15.71 -18.18 1.70
N GLU A 28 -15.04 -18.74 0.69
CA GLU A 28 -14.19 -19.92 0.84
C GLU A 28 -12.74 -19.51 1.10
N VAL A 29 -12.14 -20.20 2.08
CA VAL A 29 -10.73 -20.13 2.40
C VAL A 29 -10.12 -21.51 2.26
N MET A 30 -9.03 -21.62 1.49
CA MET A 30 -8.34 -22.90 1.30
C MET A 30 -6.84 -22.76 1.57
N PRO A 31 -6.25 -23.62 2.41
CA PRO A 31 -4.80 -23.75 2.50
C PRO A 31 -4.20 -24.12 1.16
N LEU A 32 -3.08 -23.48 0.80
CA LEU A 32 -2.34 -23.79 -0.41
C LEU A 32 -0.92 -24.25 -0.06
N ASP A 33 -0.41 -25.24 -0.80
CA ASP A 33 1.04 -25.52 -0.85
C ASP A 33 1.69 -24.63 -1.91
N TYR A 34 1.61 -23.31 -1.70
CA TYR A 34 2.12 -22.29 -2.64
C TYR A 34 3.42 -21.68 -2.14
N ARG A 35 4.48 -21.76 -2.96
CA ARG A 35 5.77 -21.12 -2.68
C ARG A 35 5.97 -19.89 -3.57
N ALA A 36 5.56 -18.73 -3.07
CA ALA A 36 5.65 -17.45 -3.78
C ALA A 36 7.09 -16.95 -4.05
N GLY A 37 8.12 -17.57 -3.45
CA GLY A 37 9.49 -17.07 -3.51
C GLY A 37 9.58 -15.60 -3.05
N ASN A 38 10.15 -14.73 -3.88
CA ASN A 38 10.21 -13.26 -3.67
C ASN A 38 9.25 -12.47 -4.58
N THR A 39 8.32 -13.13 -5.26
CA THR A 39 7.36 -12.47 -6.16
C THR A 39 6.03 -12.21 -5.46
N GLY A 40 5.22 -11.31 -6.02
CA GLY A 40 3.94 -10.92 -5.44
C GLY A 40 3.75 -9.42 -5.42
N TRP A 41 2.85 -8.98 -4.56
CA TRP A 41 2.61 -7.57 -4.28
C TRP A 41 2.01 -7.41 -2.88
N LEU A 42 2.09 -6.20 -2.34
CA LEU A 42 1.54 -5.83 -1.05
C LEU A 42 0.23 -5.09 -1.24
N LEU A 43 -0.72 -5.37 -0.36
CA LEU A 43 -1.90 -4.56 -0.09
C LEU A 43 -1.83 -4.17 1.38
N TYR A 44 -1.91 -2.88 1.70
CA TYR A 44 -1.74 -2.40 3.08
C TYR A 44 -2.56 -1.16 3.41
N GLY A 45 -2.79 -0.93 4.70
CA GLY A 45 -3.46 0.27 5.21
C GLY A 45 -3.80 0.21 6.71
N ARG A 46 -4.05 1.37 7.33
CA ARG A 46 -4.29 1.56 8.78
C ARG A 46 -5.55 0.89 9.38
N LYS A 47 -6.38 0.30 8.53
CA LYS A 47 -7.63 -0.38 8.92
C LYS A 47 -7.90 -1.58 8.01
N LEU A 48 -6.87 -2.20 7.46
CA LEU A 48 -7.07 -3.37 6.61
C LEU A 48 -7.42 -4.56 7.51
N ASP A 49 -8.67 -5.01 7.43
CA ASP A 49 -9.20 -6.12 8.22
C ASP A 49 -9.81 -7.18 7.30
N LYS A 50 -10.23 -8.30 7.91
CA LYS A 50 -10.88 -9.40 7.24
C LYS A 50 -12.05 -8.96 6.33
N ALA A 51 -12.88 -8.04 6.80
CA ALA A 51 -14.06 -7.57 6.06
C ALA A 51 -13.67 -6.76 4.81
N ARG A 52 -12.70 -5.84 4.94
CA ARG A 52 -12.20 -5.03 3.83
C ARG A 52 -11.44 -5.86 2.80
N ILE A 53 -10.69 -6.88 3.21
CA ILE A 53 -10.07 -7.82 2.26
C ILE A 53 -11.11 -8.55 1.44
N THR A 54 -12.18 -9.05 2.07
CA THR A 54 -13.24 -9.74 1.35
C THR A 54 -14.01 -8.81 0.43
N GLN A 55 -14.29 -7.57 0.88
CA GLN A 55 -14.88 -6.56 0.01
C GLN A 55 -13.97 -6.26 -1.21
N PHE A 56 -12.67 -6.12 -0.97
CA PHE A 56 -11.68 -5.90 -2.03
C PHE A 56 -11.64 -7.08 -3.01
N GLN A 57 -11.62 -8.33 -2.50
CA GLN A 57 -11.64 -9.54 -3.32
C GLN A 57 -12.91 -9.62 -4.19
N ARG A 58 -14.08 -9.33 -3.62
CA ARG A 58 -15.35 -9.30 -4.35
C ARG A 58 -15.35 -8.24 -5.46
N LYS A 59 -14.86 -7.03 -5.19
CA LYS A 59 -14.71 -5.97 -6.21
C LYS A 59 -13.71 -6.35 -7.31
N LEU A 60 -12.61 -7.00 -6.93
CA LEU A 60 -11.61 -7.49 -7.87
C LEU A 60 -12.20 -8.54 -8.80
N GLY A 61 -13.11 -9.38 -8.29
CA GLY A 61 -13.80 -10.42 -9.07
C GLY A 61 -12.90 -11.59 -9.43
N ALA A 62 -11.82 -11.79 -8.67
CA ALA A 62 -10.85 -12.86 -8.85
C ALA A 62 -10.44 -13.44 -7.49
N ALA A 63 -10.05 -14.71 -7.46
CA ALA A 63 -9.48 -15.31 -6.26
C ALA A 63 -8.16 -14.61 -5.88
N MET A 64 -7.93 -14.45 -4.59
CA MET A 64 -6.72 -13.85 -4.04
C MET A 64 -5.96 -14.88 -3.22
N VAL A 65 -4.67 -15.05 -3.48
CA VAL A 65 -3.82 -15.91 -2.65
C VAL A 65 -3.02 -15.05 -1.69
N ILE A 66 -3.39 -15.09 -0.42
CA ILE A 66 -2.72 -14.42 0.69
C ILE A 66 -1.54 -15.28 1.12
N VAL A 67 -0.33 -14.79 0.87
CA VAL A 67 0.92 -15.50 1.15
C VAL A 67 1.34 -15.33 2.60
N THR A 68 1.34 -14.10 3.09
CA THR A 68 1.66 -13.74 4.47
C THR A 68 0.90 -12.47 4.87
N ALA A 69 0.66 -12.29 6.15
CA ALA A 69 0.08 -11.08 6.72
C ALA A 69 0.80 -10.70 8.01
N TRP A 70 1.00 -9.40 8.24
CA TRP A 70 1.65 -8.89 9.43
C TRP A 70 1.23 -7.43 9.71
N GLY A 71 1.46 -6.98 10.94
CA GLY A 71 1.28 -5.58 11.33
C GLY A 71 2.60 -4.80 11.30
N VAL A 72 2.54 -3.51 10.97
CA VAL A 72 3.62 -2.54 11.11
C VAL A 72 3.02 -1.30 11.75
N ASP A 73 3.24 -1.14 13.07
CA ASP A 73 2.55 -0.12 13.86
C ASP A 73 1.02 -0.19 13.67
N ASP A 74 0.37 0.89 13.25
CA ASP A 74 -1.07 0.93 12.98
C ASP A 74 -1.46 0.37 11.60
N TYR A 75 -0.50 -0.01 10.75
CA TYR A 75 -0.75 -0.61 9.44
C TYR A 75 -0.89 -2.12 9.52
N GLN A 76 -1.86 -2.65 8.78
CA GLN A 76 -1.95 -4.07 8.44
C GLN A 76 -1.46 -4.25 7.00
N VAL A 77 -0.59 -5.23 6.79
CA VAL A 77 0.06 -5.51 5.50
C VAL A 77 -0.23 -6.95 5.10
N VAL A 78 -0.66 -7.13 3.86
CA VAL A 78 -0.91 -8.44 3.28
C VAL A 78 -0.10 -8.61 2.00
N ARG A 79 0.68 -9.68 1.96
CA ARG A 79 1.38 -10.12 0.75
C ARG A 79 0.47 -11.03 -0.05
N LEU A 80 0.27 -10.68 -1.31
CA LEU A 80 -0.53 -11.41 -2.27
C LEU A 80 0.36 -12.03 -3.34
N ALA A 81 -0.01 -13.22 -3.80
CA ALA A 81 0.64 -13.88 -4.92
C ALA A 81 0.27 -13.22 -6.27
N GLY A 82 1.06 -13.53 -7.29
CA GLY A 82 0.84 -13.04 -8.66
C GLY A 82 1.35 -11.62 -8.89
N THR A 83 0.84 -10.98 -9.92
CA THR A 83 1.29 -9.65 -10.35
C THR A 83 0.25 -8.58 -9.99
N LEU A 84 0.72 -7.43 -9.51
CA LEU A 84 -0.15 -6.27 -9.30
C LEU A 84 -0.74 -5.80 -10.63
N THR A 85 -2.07 -5.86 -10.77
CA THR A 85 -2.77 -5.41 -11.97
C THR A 85 -3.20 -3.94 -11.86
N PRO A 86 -3.36 -3.20 -12.97
CA PRO A 86 -3.89 -1.84 -12.95
C PRO A 86 -5.26 -1.74 -12.26
N ARG A 87 -6.12 -2.74 -12.47
CA ARG A 87 -7.44 -2.83 -11.81
C ARG A 87 -7.30 -2.96 -10.29
N ALA A 88 -6.41 -3.82 -9.81
CA ALA A 88 -6.17 -3.96 -8.37
C ALA A 88 -5.64 -2.66 -7.75
N LYS A 89 -4.75 -1.94 -8.46
CA LYS A 89 -4.24 -0.63 -8.02
C LYS A 89 -5.36 0.41 -7.91
N LEU A 90 -6.22 0.51 -8.92
CA LEU A 90 -7.36 1.44 -8.90
C LEU A 90 -8.33 1.12 -7.74
N LEU A 91 -8.73 -0.15 -7.60
CA LEU A 91 -9.65 -0.58 -6.55
C LEU A 91 -9.08 -0.36 -5.14
N ALA A 92 -7.76 -0.47 -4.97
CA ALA A 92 -7.12 -0.23 -3.69
C ALA A 92 -7.23 1.26 -3.34
N ALA A 93 -6.90 2.13 -4.28
CA ALA A 93 -7.02 3.58 -4.11
C ALA A 93 -8.47 4.00 -3.79
N GLU A 94 -9.46 3.50 -4.53
CA GLU A 94 -10.89 3.73 -4.26
C GLU A 94 -11.34 3.25 -2.88
N SER A 95 -10.65 2.24 -2.34
CA SER A 95 -10.95 1.67 -1.03
C SER A 95 -10.11 2.30 0.08
N GLY A 96 -9.28 3.32 -0.21
CA GLY A 96 -8.37 3.93 0.77
C GLY A 96 -7.32 2.94 1.28
N LEU A 97 -6.77 2.15 0.37
CA LEU A 97 -5.70 1.18 0.60
C LEU A 97 -4.57 1.42 -0.39
N ASP A 98 -3.36 1.07 0.02
CA ASP A 98 -2.18 1.21 -0.80
C ASP A 98 -1.68 -0.14 -1.31
N VAL A 99 -0.99 -0.11 -2.45
CA VAL A 99 -0.40 -1.29 -3.07
C VAL A 99 1.03 -1.04 -3.49
N ALA A 100 1.86 -2.07 -3.42
CA ALA A 100 3.23 -2.04 -3.91
C ALA A 100 3.62 -3.37 -4.58
N PRO A 101 4.21 -3.38 -5.78
CA PRO A 101 4.73 -4.61 -6.36
C PRO A 101 5.92 -5.13 -5.54
N LEU A 102 5.99 -6.44 -5.30
CA LEU A 102 7.17 -7.08 -4.75
C LEU A 102 8.10 -7.52 -5.89
N GLY A 103 9.38 -7.27 -5.72
CA GLY A 103 10.41 -7.58 -6.71
C GLY A 103 11.79 -7.25 -6.16
N LYS A 104 12.52 -6.35 -6.84
CA LYS A 104 13.82 -5.86 -6.36
C LYS A 104 13.66 -4.82 -5.25
N ILE A 105 13.21 -5.25 -4.07
CA ILE A 105 13.12 -4.40 -2.89
C ILE A 105 14.40 -4.55 -2.06
N PRO A 106 14.97 -3.46 -1.52
CA PRO A 106 16.11 -3.54 -0.61
C PRO A 106 15.84 -4.41 0.62
N HIS A 107 16.87 -5.11 1.10
CA HIS A 107 16.80 -5.86 2.36
C HIS A 107 17.24 -4.97 3.53
N LEU A 108 16.36 -4.77 4.51
CA LEU A 108 16.64 -3.95 5.70
C LEU A 108 17.77 -4.49 6.61
N ARG A 109 18.18 -5.76 6.44
CA ARG A 109 19.31 -6.37 7.17
C ARG A 109 20.67 -6.06 6.53
N THR A 110 20.67 -5.52 5.31
CA THR A 110 21.88 -5.13 4.60
C THR A 110 22.03 -3.62 4.72
N PRO A 111 23.24 -3.08 5.00
CA PRO A 111 23.47 -1.64 4.96
C PRO A 111 22.98 -1.05 3.64
N GLY A 112 22.29 0.09 3.73
CA GLY A 112 21.69 0.75 2.59
C GLY A 112 21.53 2.25 2.83
N LEU A 113 21.05 2.95 1.80
CA LEU A 113 20.82 4.39 1.82
C LEU A 113 19.35 4.66 1.48
N LEU A 114 18.69 5.48 2.31
CA LEU A 114 17.38 6.04 2.04
C LEU A 114 17.57 7.53 1.81
N VAL A 115 17.18 8.01 0.63
CA VAL A 115 17.10 9.43 0.32
C VAL A 115 15.62 9.75 0.15
N MET A 116 15.16 10.76 0.87
CA MET A 116 13.79 11.25 0.82
C MET A 116 13.82 12.69 0.35
N ASP A 117 12.80 13.06 -0.42
CA ASP A 117 12.55 14.47 -0.69
C ASP A 117 12.15 15.19 0.62
N MET A 118 12.35 16.51 0.66
CA MET A 118 12.15 17.32 1.86
C MET A 118 10.71 17.83 1.95
N ASP A 119 10.36 18.79 1.09
CA ASP A 119 9.06 19.45 1.12
C ASP A 119 7.95 18.48 0.71
N SER A 120 6.80 18.57 1.39
CA SER A 120 5.64 17.66 1.21
C SER A 120 5.93 16.15 1.32
N THR A 121 7.10 15.77 1.86
CA THR A 121 7.53 14.36 2.01
C THR A 121 8.11 14.10 3.40
N ALA A 122 9.18 14.78 3.78
CA ALA A 122 9.78 14.69 5.12
C ALA A 122 9.20 15.72 6.09
N ILE A 123 8.77 16.88 5.55
CA ILE A 123 8.10 17.94 6.28
C ILE A 123 6.79 18.31 5.57
N GLU A 124 5.80 18.78 6.34
CA GLU A 124 4.48 19.16 5.81
C GLU A 124 4.46 20.54 5.16
N ILE A 125 5.48 21.38 5.41
CA ILE A 125 5.55 22.75 4.89
C ILE A 125 6.31 22.80 3.57
N GLU A 126 5.92 23.76 2.73
CA GLU A 126 6.73 24.22 1.61
C GLU A 126 7.62 25.36 2.10
N CYS A 127 8.92 25.10 2.29
CA CYS A 127 9.81 26.06 2.94
C CYS A 127 9.86 27.43 2.24
N ILE A 128 9.75 27.44 0.91
CA ILE A 128 9.78 28.68 0.11
C ILE A 128 8.51 29.52 0.36
N ASP A 129 7.34 28.89 0.50
CA ASP A 129 6.08 29.58 0.78
C ASP A 129 6.12 30.28 2.15
N GLU A 130 6.72 29.63 3.15
CA GLU A 130 6.87 30.23 4.49
C GLU A 130 7.79 31.46 4.47
N ILE A 131 8.87 31.43 3.68
CA ILE A 131 9.75 32.59 3.49
C ILE A 131 9.00 33.70 2.74
N ALA A 132 8.23 33.36 1.71
CA ALA A 132 7.47 34.30 0.91
C ALA A 132 6.37 35.01 1.70
N LYS A 133 5.73 34.33 2.66
CA LYS A 133 4.77 34.93 3.60
C LYS A 133 5.43 36.04 4.43
N LEU A 134 6.64 35.80 4.94
CA LEU A 134 7.40 36.82 5.68
C LEU A 134 7.78 38.02 4.81
N ALA A 135 7.99 37.80 3.51
CA ALA A 135 8.24 38.82 2.51
C ALA A 135 6.96 39.47 1.93
N VAL A 136 5.77 39.09 2.42
CA VAL A 136 4.45 39.61 1.98
C VAL A 136 4.13 39.29 0.51
N VAL A 137 4.80 38.29 -0.08
CA VAL A 137 4.59 37.82 -1.47
C VAL A 137 4.13 36.36 -1.52
N GLY A 138 3.63 35.83 -0.40
CA GLY A 138 3.26 34.42 -0.24
C GLY A 138 2.25 33.90 -1.26
N GLU A 139 1.20 34.66 -1.59
CA GLU A 139 0.19 34.23 -2.57
C GLU A 139 0.77 34.04 -3.98
N GLN A 140 1.67 34.94 -4.39
CA GLN A 140 2.28 34.91 -5.72
C GLN A 140 3.24 33.72 -5.86
N VAL A 141 4.01 33.45 -4.80
CA VAL A 141 4.95 32.34 -4.77
C VAL A 141 4.21 31.00 -4.70
N ALA A 142 3.16 30.89 -3.88
CA ALA A 142 2.36 29.67 -3.79
C ALA A 142 1.71 29.30 -5.14
N GLU A 143 1.23 30.29 -5.91
CA GLU A 143 0.70 30.05 -7.26
C GLU A 143 1.76 29.48 -8.22
N VAL A 144 2.99 29.97 -8.13
CA VAL A 144 4.11 29.47 -8.94
C VAL A 144 4.53 28.07 -8.50
N THR A 145 4.64 27.83 -7.18
CA THR A 145 4.96 26.53 -6.59
C THR A 145 3.95 25.47 -7.02
N GLU A 146 2.65 25.76 -6.94
CA GLU A 146 1.58 24.83 -7.33
C GLU A 146 1.67 24.46 -8.82
N ARG A 147 1.94 25.44 -9.69
CA ARG A 147 2.10 25.21 -11.14
C ARG A 147 3.36 24.41 -11.46
N ALA A 148 4.46 24.68 -10.77
CA ALA A 148 5.70 23.93 -10.89
C ALA A 148 5.53 22.45 -10.48
N MET A 149 4.88 22.20 -9.33
CA MET A 149 4.60 20.84 -8.85
C MET A 149 3.66 20.04 -9.78
N ARG A 150 2.76 20.72 -10.52
CA ARG A 150 1.95 20.10 -11.58
C ARG A 150 2.72 19.81 -12.88
N GLY A 151 3.97 20.28 -12.98
CA GLY A 151 4.78 20.18 -14.17
C GLY A 151 4.41 21.18 -15.27
N GLU A 152 3.71 22.27 -14.93
CA GLU A 152 3.33 23.33 -15.87
C GLU A 152 4.44 24.36 -16.09
N LEU A 153 5.44 24.40 -15.21
CA LEU A 153 6.62 25.25 -15.29
C LEU A 153 7.87 24.37 -15.24
N ASP A 154 8.92 24.77 -15.97
CA ASP A 154 10.24 24.16 -15.83
C ASP A 154 10.81 24.51 -14.46
N PHE A 155 11.46 23.55 -13.80
CA PHE A 155 12.02 23.73 -12.45
C PHE A 155 13.03 24.88 -12.37
N THR A 156 13.76 25.14 -13.45
CA THR A 156 14.72 26.26 -13.52
C THR A 156 14.05 27.61 -13.73
N ALA A 157 12.79 27.61 -14.19
CA ALA A 157 12.02 28.80 -14.53
C ALA A 157 10.90 29.12 -13.52
N SER A 158 10.62 28.20 -12.58
CA SER A 158 9.73 28.37 -11.43
C SER A 158 10.40 29.09 -10.27
#